data_AF-A0A7S0PKX9-F1
#
_entry.id   AF-A0A7S0PKX9-F1
#
_cell.length_a   1.000
_cell.length_b   1.000
_cell.length_c   1.000
_cell.angle_alpha   90.00
_cell.angle_beta   90.00
_cell.angle_gamma   90.00
#
_symmetry.space_group_name_H-M   'P 1'
#
loop_
_entity.id
_entity.type
_entity.pdbx_description
1 polymer ?
#
loop_
_entity_poly.entity_id
_entity_poly.type
_entity_poly.pdbx_seq_one_letter_code
_entity_poly.pdbx_strand_id
1 'polypeptide(L)'
;MARSNAETPVSAVWRAHYEALLNWSSRTVGSQHVNCPKDCVVGNLPIGTWLVDQRARMRGTDKSIATLDGERRALLQALVDDGKLWLQNPERRSWDEVFQAWTRWAHEKHGGNDYNVRHNETYEGIRLGTWVNLQRMRLRDKYPQENGKTPLTAQQKAALLELVAQGKFRIDAVDRFPIKFDLMMKWSEETVGGRHCNVPYDCVYEGERLGVWLNTQRQRLRGGTTKSKSELKAEQREMLEKLVQERKLWVSEPNMWDEKYNLLLQWSEDNNNGEHVNIPQAAPPYKGVQLGSWLATQRNRFRGKLGKMKPLTPEQELKLNELITQGKLKMNPLKQ
;
A
#
# COMPACT_ATOMS: atom_id res chain seq x y z
N MET A 1 26.51 1.54 -60.93
CA MET A 1 26.64 0.22 -60.27
C MET A 1 25.59 0.13 -59.17
N ALA A 2 24.53 -0.65 -59.41
CA ALA A 2 23.53 -0.93 -58.40
C ALA A 2 24.17 -1.76 -57.27
N ARG A 3 24.13 -1.25 -56.03
CA ARG A 3 24.47 -2.06 -54.85
C ARG A 3 23.34 -3.05 -54.66
N SER A 4 23.62 -4.35 -54.86
CA SER A 4 22.71 -5.42 -54.47
C SER A 4 22.52 -5.36 -52.95
N ASN A 5 21.29 -5.11 -52.50
CA ASN A 5 20.89 -5.38 -51.11
C ASN A 5 20.89 -6.90 -50.93
N ALA A 6 22.03 -7.48 -50.54
CA ALA A 6 22.05 -8.83 -50.02
C ALA A 6 21.35 -8.81 -48.66
N GLU A 7 20.17 -9.42 -48.58
CA GLU A 7 19.40 -9.59 -47.35
C GLU A 7 20.23 -10.39 -46.33
N THR A 8 20.57 -9.79 -45.20
CA THR A 8 21.28 -10.47 -44.11
C THR A 8 20.36 -11.54 -43.52
N PRO A 9 20.80 -12.81 -43.41
CA PRO A 9 19.97 -13.88 -42.87
C PRO A 9 19.45 -13.57 -41.46
N VAL A 10 18.20 -13.94 -41.17
CA VAL A 10 17.65 -13.85 -39.81
C VAL A 10 18.59 -14.57 -38.83
N SER A 11 18.95 -13.91 -37.72
CA SER A 11 19.84 -14.53 -36.73
C SER A 11 19.21 -15.80 -36.15
N ALA A 12 20.02 -16.83 -35.90
CA ALA A 12 19.56 -18.10 -35.32
C ALA A 12 18.78 -17.89 -34.00
N VAL A 13 19.18 -16.88 -33.22
CA VAL A 13 18.49 -16.49 -31.98
C VAL A 13 17.08 -15.98 -32.24
N TRP A 14 16.86 -15.16 -33.28
CA TRP A 14 15.52 -14.67 -33.62
C TRP A 14 14.63 -15.82 -34.10
N ARG A 15 15.17 -16.71 -34.96
CA ARG A 15 14.43 -17.90 -35.43
C ARG A 15 14.01 -18.80 -34.26
N ALA A 16 14.91 -19.05 -33.31
CA ALA A 16 14.59 -19.84 -32.13
C ALA A 16 13.43 -19.26 -31.30
N HIS A 17 13.35 -17.93 -31.13
CA HIS A 17 12.22 -17.30 -30.44
C HIS A 17 10.92 -17.40 -31.24
N TYR A 18 10.99 -17.22 -32.56
CA TYR A 18 9.84 -17.35 -33.46
C TYR A 18 9.27 -18.78 -33.45
N GLU A 19 10.13 -19.80 -33.56
CA GLU A 19 9.72 -21.21 -33.48
C GLU A 19 9.16 -21.57 -32.10
N ALA A 20 9.78 -21.09 -31.02
CA ALA A 20 9.27 -21.27 -29.67
C ALA A 20 7.89 -20.64 -29.47
N LEU A 21 7.63 -19.49 -30.11
CA LEU A 21 6.32 -18.85 -30.12
C LEU A 21 5.26 -19.72 -30.83
N LEU A 22 5.59 -20.29 -32.00
CA LEU A 22 4.69 -21.19 -32.72
C LEU A 22 4.41 -22.46 -31.91
N ASN A 23 5.43 -23.03 -31.28
CA ASN A 23 5.31 -24.21 -30.43
C ASN A 23 4.42 -23.94 -29.21
N TRP A 24 4.58 -22.78 -28.56
CA TRP A 24 3.73 -22.34 -27.47
C TRP A 24 2.23 -22.35 -27.85
N SER A 25 1.91 -21.80 -29.02
CA SER A 25 0.55 -21.80 -29.57
C SER A 25 0.00 -23.22 -29.73
N SER A 26 0.78 -24.12 -30.34
CA SER A 26 0.37 -25.51 -30.60
C SER A 26 0.08 -26.35 -29.35
N ARG A 27 0.69 -26.00 -28.21
CA ARG A 27 0.52 -26.71 -26.93
C ARG A 27 -0.63 -26.17 -26.09
N THR A 28 -1.13 -24.98 -26.40
CA THR A 28 -2.20 -24.35 -25.63
C THR A 28 -3.54 -24.78 -26.20
N VAL A 29 -4.23 -25.69 -25.50
CA VAL A 29 -5.51 -26.28 -25.94
C VAL A 29 -6.53 -25.16 -26.22
N GLY A 30 -7.00 -25.09 -27.48
CA GLY A 30 -7.99 -24.12 -27.92
C GLY A 30 -7.43 -22.79 -28.47
N SER A 31 -6.11 -22.55 -28.40
CA SER A 31 -5.53 -21.32 -28.94
C SER A 31 -5.19 -21.47 -30.42
N GLN A 32 -5.99 -20.85 -31.29
CA GLN A 32 -5.66 -20.66 -32.71
C GLN A 32 -4.66 -19.50 -32.91
N HIS A 33 -3.99 -19.00 -31.86
CA HIS A 33 -3.22 -17.76 -31.88
C HIS A 33 -1.90 -17.85 -31.10
N VAL A 34 -0.93 -17.01 -31.46
CA VAL A 34 0.41 -16.97 -30.84
C VAL A 34 0.55 -15.93 -29.73
N ASN A 35 -0.54 -15.30 -29.29
CA ASN A 35 -0.50 -14.21 -28.31
C ASN A 35 -0.24 -14.72 -26.87
N CYS A 36 1.02 -14.70 -26.43
CA CYS A 36 1.40 -15.12 -25.07
C CYS A 36 1.54 -13.96 -24.06
N PRO A 37 1.38 -14.23 -22.74
CA PRO A 37 1.67 -13.28 -21.65
C PRO A 37 3.13 -12.78 -21.64
N LYS A 38 3.39 -11.61 -21.05
CA LYS A 38 4.73 -10.97 -21.05
C LYS A 38 5.81 -11.83 -20.35
N ASP A 39 5.41 -12.58 -19.34
CA ASP A 39 6.22 -13.48 -18.52
C ASP A 39 6.32 -14.89 -19.12
N CYS A 40 5.78 -15.13 -20.32
CA CYS A 40 5.84 -16.43 -20.97
C CYS A 40 7.28 -16.81 -21.37
N VAL A 41 7.68 -18.02 -20.99
CA VAL A 41 8.98 -18.64 -21.30
C VAL A 41 8.73 -20.04 -21.88
N VAL A 42 9.43 -20.37 -22.98
CA VAL A 42 9.43 -21.73 -23.55
C VAL A 42 10.86 -22.22 -23.66
N GLY A 43 11.14 -23.36 -22.99
CA GLY A 43 12.52 -23.77 -22.72
C GLY A 43 13.21 -22.72 -21.84
N ASN A 44 14.22 -22.03 -22.39
CA ASN A 44 14.92 -20.90 -21.75
C ASN A 44 14.76 -19.58 -22.52
N LEU A 45 13.79 -19.51 -23.45
CA LEU A 45 13.57 -18.34 -24.28
C LEU A 45 12.42 -17.49 -23.73
N PRO A 46 12.65 -16.21 -23.36
CA PRO A 46 11.63 -15.31 -22.83
C PRO A 46 10.72 -14.78 -23.95
N ILE A 47 9.95 -15.68 -24.58
CA ILE A 47 9.14 -15.38 -25.75
C ILE A 47 8.08 -14.30 -25.51
N GLY A 48 7.59 -14.15 -24.28
CA GLY A 48 6.61 -13.11 -23.92
C GLY A 48 7.17 -11.70 -24.02
N THR A 49 8.37 -11.47 -23.48
CA THR A 49 9.04 -10.16 -23.55
C THR A 49 9.55 -9.90 -24.96
N TRP A 50 10.11 -10.91 -25.62
CA TRP A 50 10.52 -10.83 -27.02
C TRP A 50 9.34 -10.43 -27.95
N LEU A 51 8.15 -11.01 -27.75
CA LEU A 51 6.96 -10.69 -28.54
C LEU A 51 6.48 -9.25 -28.34
N VAL A 52 6.59 -8.71 -27.12
CA VAL A 52 6.29 -7.29 -26.84
C VAL A 52 7.17 -6.38 -27.70
N ASP A 53 8.47 -6.69 -27.77
CA ASP A 53 9.44 -5.92 -28.56
C ASP A 53 9.16 -6.05 -30.06
N GLN A 54 8.84 -7.26 -30.55
CA GLN A 54 8.50 -7.48 -31.95
C GLN A 54 7.27 -6.68 -32.36
N ARG A 55 6.22 -6.68 -31.53
CA ARG A 55 5.01 -5.87 -31.78
C ARG A 55 5.33 -4.37 -31.80
N ALA A 56 6.24 -3.88 -30.95
CA ALA A 56 6.67 -2.48 -30.95
C ALA A 56 7.41 -2.09 -32.26
N ARG A 57 8.30 -2.98 -32.74
CA ARG A 57 8.99 -2.81 -34.02
C ARG A 57 8.05 -2.86 -35.23
N MET A 58 7.06 -3.75 -35.21
CA MET A 58 6.04 -3.87 -36.25
C MET A 58 5.22 -2.57 -36.39
N ARG A 59 4.80 -1.98 -35.25
CA ARG A 59 4.02 -0.73 -35.23
C ARG A 59 4.84 0.53 -35.53
N GLY A 60 6.16 0.47 -35.46
CA GLY A 60 7.02 1.65 -35.61
C GLY A 60 6.87 2.67 -34.46
N THR A 61 6.34 2.25 -33.31
CA THR A 61 6.02 3.13 -32.17
C THR A 61 7.26 3.56 -31.38
N ASP A 62 8.38 2.85 -31.53
CA ASP A 62 9.64 3.16 -30.88
C ASP A 62 10.74 3.33 -31.93
N LYS A 63 11.15 4.58 -32.16
CA LYS A 63 12.18 4.94 -33.14
C LYS A 63 13.60 4.59 -32.67
N SER A 64 13.79 4.25 -31.40
CA SER A 64 15.10 3.86 -30.84
C SER A 64 15.45 2.40 -31.12
N ILE A 65 14.46 1.60 -31.52
CA ILE A 65 14.62 0.19 -31.79
C ILE A 65 14.85 -0.02 -33.29
N ALA A 66 15.93 -0.72 -33.66
CA ALA A 66 16.24 -1.05 -35.05
C ALA A 66 15.04 -1.72 -35.74
N THR A 67 14.73 -1.25 -36.95
CA THR A 67 13.65 -1.78 -37.78
C THR A 67 13.86 -3.26 -38.05
N LEU A 68 12.75 -4.01 -38.14
CA LEU A 68 12.80 -5.40 -38.60
C LEU A 68 13.33 -5.41 -40.04
N ASP A 69 14.24 -6.33 -40.33
CA ASP A 69 14.58 -6.67 -41.72
C ASP A 69 13.36 -7.25 -42.45
N GLY A 70 13.44 -7.32 -43.79
CA GLY A 70 12.33 -7.74 -44.65
C GLY A 70 11.78 -9.12 -44.30
N GLU A 71 12.67 -10.09 -44.05
CA GLU A 71 12.29 -11.47 -43.71
C GLU A 71 11.57 -11.55 -42.35
N ARG A 72 12.10 -10.92 -41.30
CA ARG A 72 11.46 -10.91 -39.97
C ARG A 72 10.10 -10.22 -39.99
N ARG A 73 9.99 -9.13 -40.74
CA ARG A 73 8.72 -8.42 -40.91
C ARG A 73 7.71 -9.29 -41.63
N ALA A 74 8.09 -9.94 -42.73
CA ALA A 74 7.20 -10.82 -43.48
C ALA A 74 6.67 -11.98 -42.63
N LEU A 75 7.54 -12.65 -41.86
CA LEU A 75 7.16 -13.77 -40.99
C LEU A 75 6.16 -13.38 -39.89
N LEU A 76 6.31 -12.19 -39.31
CA LEU A 76 5.36 -11.68 -38.31
C LEU A 76 4.08 -11.14 -38.98
N GLN A 77 4.19 -10.51 -40.15
CA GLN A 77 3.05 -9.99 -40.89
C GLN A 77 2.12 -11.12 -41.34
N ALA A 78 2.65 -12.26 -41.81
CA ALA A 78 1.84 -13.43 -42.15
C ALA A 78 0.99 -13.93 -40.96
N LEU A 79 1.53 -13.93 -39.74
CA LEU A 79 0.77 -14.29 -38.54
C LEU A 79 -0.32 -13.24 -38.21
N VAL A 80 -0.10 -11.97 -38.53
CA VAL A 80 -1.09 -10.90 -38.36
C VAL A 80 -2.21 -11.04 -39.38
N ASP A 81 -1.87 -11.28 -40.64
CA ASP A 81 -2.82 -11.44 -41.75
C ASP A 81 -3.72 -12.68 -41.55
N ASP A 82 -3.15 -13.76 -40.98
CA ASP A 82 -3.88 -14.96 -40.55
C ASP A 82 -4.73 -14.77 -39.28
N GLY A 83 -4.69 -13.59 -38.65
CA GLY A 83 -5.38 -13.31 -37.38
C GLY A 83 -4.78 -14.01 -36.15
N LYS A 84 -3.64 -14.69 -36.31
CA LYS A 84 -2.95 -15.47 -35.24
C LYS A 84 -2.12 -14.59 -34.32
N LEU A 85 -1.66 -13.42 -34.77
CA LEU A 85 -0.86 -12.48 -33.99
C LEU A 85 -1.54 -11.11 -33.93
N TRP A 86 -1.79 -10.62 -32.72
CA TRP A 86 -2.38 -9.30 -32.52
C TRP A 86 -1.29 -8.25 -32.27
N LEU A 87 -1.21 -7.24 -33.14
CA LEU A 87 -0.28 -6.11 -32.97
C LEU A 87 -0.76 -5.12 -31.91
N GLN A 88 -2.06 -5.00 -31.72
CA GLN A 88 -2.69 -4.37 -30.58
C GLN A 88 -3.45 -5.46 -29.84
N ASN A 89 -3.38 -5.51 -28.50
CA ASN A 89 -4.21 -6.46 -27.77
C ASN A 89 -5.68 -6.10 -28.07
N PRO A 90 -6.46 -6.98 -28.75
CA PRO A 90 -7.83 -6.69 -29.13
C PRO A 90 -8.75 -6.56 -27.92
N GLU A 91 -8.35 -7.11 -26.76
CA GLU A 91 -9.06 -6.93 -25.50
C GLU A 91 -8.70 -5.62 -24.79
N ARG A 92 -7.65 -4.92 -25.24
CA ARG A 92 -7.24 -3.65 -24.64
C ARG A 92 -8.21 -2.57 -25.08
N ARG A 93 -9.16 -2.29 -24.19
CA ARG A 93 -10.12 -1.22 -24.38
C ARG A 93 -9.43 0.13 -24.55
N SER A 94 -9.95 0.94 -25.47
CA SER A 94 -9.50 2.30 -25.68
C SER A 94 -9.83 3.18 -24.46
N TRP A 95 -9.23 4.38 -24.38
CA TRP A 95 -9.59 5.31 -23.31
C TRP A 95 -11.08 5.68 -23.40
N ASP A 96 -11.59 5.92 -24.61
CA ASP A 96 -12.98 6.32 -24.85
C ASP A 96 -13.95 5.20 -24.47
N GLU A 97 -13.63 3.94 -24.79
CA GLU A 97 -14.45 2.78 -24.39
C GLU A 97 -14.55 2.66 -22.88
N VAL A 98 -13.43 2.83 -22.15
CA VAL A 98 -13.44 2.77 -20.68
C VAL A 98 -14.14 3.99 -20.08
N PHE A 99 -13.97 5.18 -20.67
CA PHE A 99 -14.68 6.39 -20.23
C PHE A 99 -16.20 6.28 -20.43
N GLN A 100 -16.65 5.68 -21.53
CA GLN A 100 -18.07 5.39 -21.77
C GLN A 100 -18.61 4.35 -20.80
N ALA A 101 -17.86 3.29 -20.51
CA ALA A 101 -18.23 2.33 -19.47
C ALA A 101 -18.32 2.97 -18.08
N TRP A 102 -17.39 3.87 -17.74
CA TRP A 102 -17.43 4.64 -16.49
C TRP A 102 -18.64 5.58 -16.43
N THR A 103 -19.00 6.20 -17.54
CA THR A 103 -20.21 7.03 -17.69
C THR A 103 -21.47 6.20 -17.45
N ARG A 104 -21.61 5.04 -18.10
CA ARG A 104 -22.72 4.12 -17.86
C ARG A 104 -22.80 3.69 -16.40
N TRP A 105 -21.68 3.30 -15.80
CA TRP A 105 -21.60 2.99 -14.38
C TRP A 105 -22.12 4.14 -13.51
N ALA A 106 -21.71 5.39 -13.77
CA ALA A 106 -22.16 6.55 -13.01
C ALA A 106 -23.67 6.81 -13.17
N HIS A 107 -24.20 6.63 -14.37
CA HIS A 107 -25.63 6.72 -14.65
C HIS A 107 -26.44 5.62 -13.93
N GLU A 108 -26.02 4.37 -14.03
CA GLU A 108 -26.72 3.23 -13.43
C GLU A 108 -26.65 3.22 -11.90
N LYS A 109 -25.51 3.61 -11.30
CA LYS A 109 -25.32 3.56 -9.85
C LYS A 109 -25.71 4.84 -9.13
N HIS A 110 -25.57 5.98 -9.80
CA HIS A 110 -25.65 7.29 -9.15
C HIS A 110 -26.44 8.33 -9.97
N GLY A 111 -27.23 7.90 -10.97
CA GLY A 111 -28.03 8.80 -11.80
C GLY A 111 -27.21 9.79 -12.64
N GLY A 112 -25.91 9.54 -12.81
CA GLY A 112 -24.99 10.39 -13.57
C GLY A 112 -24.48 11.59 -12.77
N ASN A 113 -24.68 11.60 -11.46
CA ASN A 113 -24.28 12.70 -10.57
C ASN A 113 -22.98 12.43 -9.82
N ASP A 114 -22.56 11.18 -9.67
CA ASP A 114 -21.31 10.82 -8.99
C ASP A 114 -20.48 9.85 -9.82
N TYR A 115 -19.30 10.31 -10.21
CA TYR A 115 -18.31 9.56 -10.97
C TYR A 115 -17.21 8.99 -10.06
N ASN A 116 -17.30 9.14 -8.73
CA ASN A 116 -16.23 8.78 -7.80
C ASN A 116 -16.26 7.30 -7.41
N VAL A 117 -15.63 6.50 -8.27
CA VAL A 117 -15.51 5.05 -8.08
C VAL A 117 -14.61 4.66 -6.91
N ARG A 118 -15.01 3.63 -6.14
CA ARG A 118 -14.15 2.94 -5.15
C ARG A 118 -12.99 2.23 -5.86
N HIS A 119 -11.83 2.08 -5.19
CA HIS A 119 -10.61 1.54 -5.81
C HIS A 119 -10.76 0.11 -6.36
N ASN A 120 -11.53 -0.74 -5.69
CA ASN A 120 -11.75 -2.14 -6.05
C ASN A 120 -12.96 -2.36 -6.98
N GLU A 121 -13.66 -1.29 -7.38
CA GLU A 121 -14.84 -1.42 -8.24
C GLU A 121 -14.46 -2.00 -9.60
N THR A 122 -15.28 -2.97 -10.02
CA THR A 122 -15.22 -3.56 -11.36
C THR A 122 -16.58 -3.43 -12.03
N TYR A 123 -16.60 -3.05 -13.31
CA TYR A 123 -17.82 -2.87 -14.10
C TYR A 123 -17.55 -3.29 -15.55
N GLU A 124 -18.46 -4.07 -16.14
CA GLU A 124 -18.30 -4.65 -17.48
C GLU A 124 -16.93 -5.37 -17.67
N GLY A 125 -16.40 -6.01 -16.63
CA GLY A 125 -15.07 -6.65 -16.65
C GLY A 125 -13.88 -5.68 -16.57
N ILE A 126 -14.11 -4.37 -16.45
CA ILE A 126 -13.06 -3.35 -16.27
C ILE A 126 -12.87 -3.09 -14.78
N ARG A 127 -11.61 -3.09 -14.31
CA ARG A 127 -11.24 -2.57 -12.99
C ARG A 127 -11.32 -1.03 -12.96
N LEU A 128 -12.54 -0.49 -13.02
CA LEU A 128 -12.81 0.96 -13.10
C LEU A 128 -12.12 1.73 -11.98
N GLY A 129 -12.14 1.21 -10.75
CA GLY A 129 -11.49 1.88 -9.62
C GLY A 129 -9.98 2.09 -9.80
N THR A 130 -9.31 1.17 -10.49
CA THR A 130 -7.88 1.30 -10.84
C THR A 130 -7.69 2.31 -11.96
N TRP A 131 -8.52 2.25 -13.01
CA TRP A 131 -8.44 3.16 -14.15
C TRP A 131 -8.74 4.61 -13.77
N VAL A 132 -9.76 4.86 -12.95
CA VAL A 132 -10.14 6.20 -12.48
C VAL A 132 -9.06 6.81 -11.59
N ASN A 133 -8.45 6.02 -10.69
CA ASN A 133 -7.30 6.47 -9.90
C ASN A 133 -6.11 6.89 -10.78
N LEU A 134 -5.84 6.13 -11.85
CA LEU A 134 -4.83 6.53 -12.84
C LEU A 134 -5.19 7.86 -13.51
N GLN A 135 -6.47 8.13 -13.82
CA GLN A 135 -6.88 9.40 -14.40
C GLN A 135 -6.73 10.57 -13.42
N ARG A 136 -7.09 10.39 -12.14
CA ARG A 136 -6.84 11.39 -11.08
C ARG A 136 -5.37 11.76 -11.01
N MET A 137 -4.49 10.77 -11.03
CA MET A 137 -3.05 10.99 -11.06
C MET A 137 -2.64 11.76 -12.31
N ARG A 138 -3.12 11.36 -13.50
CA ARG A 138 -2.82 12.01 -14.79
C ARG A 138 -3.27 13.46 -14.92
N LEU A 139 -4.26 13.88 -14.14
CA LEU A 139 -4.73 15.28 -14.11
C LEU A 139 -3.86 16.19 -13.24
N ARG A 140 -3.03 15.66 -12.34
CA ARG A 140 -2.18 16.47 -11.47
C ARG A 140 -1.03 17.07 -12.27
N ASP A 141 -0.74 18.35 -12.04
CA ASP A 141 0.25 19.13 -12.81
C ASP A 141 1.66 18.50 -12.81
N LYS A 142 2.03 17.79 -11.73
CA LYS A 142 3.34 17.11 -11.60
C LYS A 142 3.42 15.73 -12.28
N TYR A 143 2.32 15.20 -12.83
CA TYR A 143 2.26 13.78 -13.19
C TYR A 143 2.98 13.32 -14.49
N PRO A 144 3.43 14.16 -15.43
CA PRO A 144 4.21 13.66 -16.58
C PRO A 144 5.73 13.69 -16.41
N GLN A 145 6.28 14.45 -15.46
CA GLN A 145 7.70 14.84 -15.50
C GLN A 145 8.66 13.77 -14.94
N GLU A 146 8.20 12.88 -14.06
CA GLU A 146 9.08 11.94 -13.34
C GLU A 146 8.80 10.45 -13.64
N ASN A 147 7.62 10.11 -14.17
CA ASN A 147 7.12 8.72 -14.18
C ASN A 147 7.02 8.03 -15.56
N GLY A 148 7.48 8.67 -16.64
CA GLY A 148 7.58 8.04 -17.97
C GLY A 148 6.27 7.52 -18.58
N LYS A 149 5.10 7.98 -18.10
CA LYS A 149 3.78 7.54 -18.60
C LYS A 149 3.20 8.54 -19.59
N THR A 150 2.47 8.04 -20.59
CA THR A 150 1.84 8.85 -21.64
C THR A 150 0.85 9.87 -21.03
N PRO A 151 1.01 11.18 -21.31
CA PRO A 151 0.08 12.23 -20.89
C PRO A 151 -1.34 11.99 -21.40
N LEU A 152 -2.34 12.63 -20.79
CA LEU A 152 -3.69 12.71 -21.35
C LEU A 152 -3.66 13.55 -22.63
N THR A 153 -4.44 13.19 -23.65
CA THR A 153 -4.65 14.10 -24.78
C THR A 153 -5.45 15.32 -24.32
N ALA A 154 -5.41 16.41 -25.09
CA ALA A 154 -6.17 17.62 -24.76
C ALA A 154 -7.67 17.33 -24.58
N GLN A 155 -8.23 16.50 -25.46
CA GLN A 155 -9.63 16.06 -25.39
C GLN A 155 -9.92 15.23 -24.13
N GLN A 156 -9.08 14.25 -23.79
CA GLN A 156 -9.25 13.43 -22.58
C GLN A 156 -9.17 14.27 -21.31
N LYS A 157 -8.24 15.25 -21.28
CA LYS A 157 -8.10 16.18 -20.17
C LYS A 157 -9.34 17.08 -20.04
N ALA A 158 -9.85 17.62 -21.15
CA ALA A 158 -11.04 18.45 -21.16
C ALA A 158 -12.28 17.71 -20.64
N ALA A 159 -12.52 16.47 -21.11
CA ALA A 159 -13.65 15.65 -20.68
C ALA A 159 -13.63 15.38 -19.16
N LEU A 160 -12.45 15.13 -18.58
CA LEU A 160 -12.31 14.92 -17.15
C LEU A 160 -12.49 16.21 -16.35
N LEU A 161 -11.94 17.33 -16.82
CA LEU A 161 -12.08 18.64 -16.17
C LEU A 161 -13.52 19.15 -16.19
N GLU A 162 -14.29 18.81 -17.23
CA GLU A 162 -15.71 19.12 -17.28
C GLU A 162 -16.49 18.42 -16.14
N LEU A 163 -16.24 17.13 -15.90
CA LEU A 163 -16.84 16.40 -14.77
C LEU A 163 -16.43 16.99 -13.40
N VAL A 164 -15.21 17.52 -13.31
CA VAL A 164 -14.71 18.22 -12.11
C VAL A 164 -15.42 19.55 -11.93
N ALA A 165 -15.56 20.34 -12.99
CA ALA A 165 -16.26 21.62 -12.97
C ALA A 165 -17.75 21.45 -12.60
N GLN A 166 -18.36 20.35 -13.03
CA GLN A 166 -19.72 19.96 -12.64
C GLN A 166 -19.82 19.41 -11.19
N GLY A 167 -18.70 19.26 -10.47
CA GLY A 167 -18.67 18.69 -9.12
C GLY A 167 -18.90 17.18 -9.04
N LYS A 168 -18.98 16.50 -10.18
CA LYS A 168 -19.32 15.06 -10.28
C LYS A 168 -18.10 14.15 -10.12
N PHE A 169 -16.90 14.65 -10.40
CA PHE A 169 -15.65 13.91 -10.29
C PHE A 169 -14.62 14.65 -9.44
N ARG A 170 -13.95 13.94 -8.52
CA ARG A 170 -12.94 14.52 -7.61
C ARG A 170 -11.56 14.05 -8.02
N ILE A 171 -10.66 15.01 -8.26
CA ILE A 171 -9.24 14.75 -8.56
C ILE A 171 -8.51 14.34 -7.28
N ASP A 172 -8.78 15.05 -6.19
CA ASP A 172 -8.16 14.77 -4.90
C ASP A 172 -9.04 13.91 -4.02
N ALA A 173 -8.38 13.10 -3.19
CA ALA A 173 -9.06 12.38 -2.14
C ALA A 173 -9.77 13.40 -1.25
N VAL A 174 -11.06 13.17 -1.00
CA VAL A 174 -11.80 13.90 0.03
C VAL A 174 -10.95 13.90 1.28
N ASP A 175 -10.78 15.09 1.86
CA ASP A 175 -10.14 15.19 3.16
C ASP A 175 -11.02 14.46 4.18
N ARG A 176 -10.65 13.21 4.48
CA ARG A 176 -11.39 12.38 5.44
C ARG A 176 -11.03 12.71 6.88
N PHE A 177 -10.15 13.68 7.10
CA PHE A 177 -9.77 14.09 8.45
C PHE A 177 -10.99 14.48 9.29
N PRO A 178 -11.91 15.38 8.85
CA PRO A 178 -13.03 15.80 9.69
C PRO A 178 -13.93 14.62 10.08
N ILE A 179 -14.29 13.77 9.11
CA ILE A 179 -15.10 12.57 9.35
C ILE A 179 -14.44 11.64 10.39
N LYS A 180 -13.14 11.36 10.24
CA LYS A 180 -12.43 10.46 11.16
C LYS A 180 -12.17 11.08 12.53
N PHE A 181 -12.00 12.39 12.57
CA PHE A 181 -11.90 13.16 13.80
C PHE A 181 -13.22 13.09 14.58
N ASP A 182 -14.36 13.34 13.92
CA ASP A 182 -15.69 13.24 14.52
C ASP A 182 -15.98 11.83 15.03
N LEU A 183 -15.63 10.79 14.25
CA LEU A 183 -15.76 9.40 14.70
C LEU A 183 -14.87 9.08 15.91
N MET A 184 -13.65 9.64 15.98
CA MET A 184 -12.77 9.49 17.15
C MET A 184 -13.35 10.18 18.38
N MET A 185 -13.95 11.37 18.21
CA MET A 185 -14.63 12.08 19.29
C MET A 185 -15.86 11.30 19.77
N LYS A 186 -16.68 10.80 18.85
CA LYS A 186 -17.83 9.94 19.16
C LYS A 186 -17.41 8.68 19.91
N TRP A 187 -16.37 7.99 19.44
CA TRP A 187 -15.78 6.85 20.15
C TRP A 187 -15.34 7.20 21.58
N SER A 188 -14.71 8.37 21.77
CA SER A 188 -14.27 8.84 23.09
C SER A 188 -15.45 9.01 24.05
N GLU A 189 -16.53 9.65 23.60
CA GLU A 189 -17.75 9.81 24.39
C GLU A 189 -18.39 8.46 24.74
N GLU A 190 -18.59 7.59 23.75
CA GLU A 190 -19.32 6.32 23.93
C GLU A 190 -18.51 5.26 24.69
N THR A 191 -17.19 5.24 24.55
CA THR A 191 -16.35 4.15 25.10
C THR A 191 -15.71 4.53 26.44
N VAL A 192 -15.30 5.79 26.60
CA VAL A 192 -14.56 6.25 27.77
C VAL A 192 -15.15 7.51 28.41
N GLY A 193 -16.38 7.90 28.05
CA GLY A 193 -17.10 9.03 28.64
C GLY A 193 -16.38 10.37 28.44
N GLY A 194 -15.76 10.56 27.26
CA GLY A 194 -15.10 11.82 26.91
C GLY A 194 -13.73 12.03 27.57
N ARG A 195 -13.23 11.06 28.35
CA ARG A 195 -11.96 11.18 29.07
C ARG A 195 -10.75 11.30 28.14
N HIS A 196 -10.75 10.59 27.01
CA HIS A 196 -9.64 10.63 26.06
C HIS A 196 -10.00 10.12 24.66
N CYS A 197 -9.25 10.58 23.65
CA CYS A 197 -9.44 10.21 22.24
C CYS A 197 -8.48 9.10 21.77
N ASN A 198 -7.80 8.41 22.69
CA ASN A 198 -6.74 7.45 22.39
C ASN A 198 -7.27 6.07 21.95
N VAL A 199 -7.82 5.97 20.74
CA VAL A 199 -8.27 4.70 20.17
C VAL A 199 -7.15 3.64 20.14
N PRO A 200 -7.43 2.37 20.51
CA PRO A 200 -6.51 1.25 20.32
C PRO A 200 -6.11 1.07 18.85
N TYR A 201 -4.90 0.56 18.57
CA TYR A 201 -4.36 0.49 17.21
C TYR A 201 -5.22 -0.36 16.24
N ASP A 202 -5.81 -1.42 16.75
CA ASP A 202 -6.69 -2.36 16.05
C ASP A 202 -8.16 -1.92 16.04
N CYS A 203 -8.50 -0.78 16.66
CA CYS A 203 -9.86 -0.29 16.73
C CYS A 203 -10.45 -0.02 15.33
N VAL A 204 -11.54 -0.73 15.03
CA VAL A 204 -12.46 -0.47 13.92
C VAL A 204 -13.75 0.05 14.53
N TYR A 205 -14.11 1.28 14.21
CA TYR A 205 -15.30 1.94 14.72
C TYR A 205 -16.11 2.48 13.54
N GLU A 206 -17.39 2.11 13.47
CA GLU A 206 -18.29 2.39 12.33
C GLU A 206 -17.69 2.05 10.96
N GLY A 207 -16.98 0.92 10.88
CA GLY A 207 -16.34 0.44 9.64
C GLY A 207 -15.04 1.16 9.29
N GLU A 208 -14.60 2.14 10.06
CA GLU A 208 -13.34 2.86 9.85
C GLU A 208 -12.25 2.36 10.80
N ARG A 209 -11.05 2.10 10.26
CA ARG A 209 -9.86 1.71 11.04
C ARG A 209 -9.26 2.92 11.77
N LEU A 210 -9.96 3.42 12.80
CA LEU A 210 -9.57 4.61 13.55
C LEU A 210 -8.21 4.46 14.23
N GLY A 211 -7.90 3.27 14.76
CA GLY A 211 -6.61 3.02 15.43
C GLY A 211 -5.40 3.29 14.54
N VAL A 212 -5.44 2.75 13.32
CA VAL A 212 -4.42 2.96 12.29
C VAL A 212 -4.36 4.43 11.86
N TRP A 213 -5.53 5.06 11.67
CA TRP A 213 -5.62 6.46 11.29
C TRP A 213 -5.02 7.39 12.36
N LEU A 214 -5.38 7.20 13.64
CA LEU A 214 -4.87 8.01 14.74
C LEU A 214 -3.37 7.83 14.92
N ASN A 215 -2.86 6.60 14.81
CA ASN A 215 -1.43 6.35 14.84
C ASN A 215 -0.68 7.11 13.72
N THR A 216 -1.27 7.19 12.53
CA THR A 216 -0.72 8.01 11.43
C THR A 216 -0.69 9.50 11.80
N GLN A 217 -1.75 10.02 12.44
CA GLN A 217 -1.78 11.42 12.86
C GLN A 217 -0.74 11.72 13.96
N ARG A 218 -0.60 10.82 14.94
CA ARG A 218 0.45 10.90 15.97
C ARG A 218 1.86 10.96 15.35
N GLN A 219 2.13 10.16 14.32
CA GLN A 219 3.41 10.19 13.60
C GLN A 219 3.65 11.52 12.89
N ARG A 220 2.61 12.10 12.27
CA ARG A 220 2.67 13.41 11.62
C ARG A 220 2.91 14.55 12.60
N LEU A 221 2.29 14.51 13.78
CA LEU A 221 2.53 15.50 14.84
C LEU A 221 3.99 15.49 15.32
N ARG A 222 4.60 14.31 15.47
CA ARG A 222 6.00 14.15 15.92
C ARG A 222 7.04 14.61 14.89
N GLY A 223 6.67 14.87 13.64
CA GLY A 223 7.58 15.40 12.62
C GLY A 223 8.70 14.45 12.14
N GLY A 224 8.57 13.13 12.33
CA GLY A 224 9.72 12.22 12.26
C GLY A 224 9.54 10.91 11.48
N THR A 225 8.72 10.85 10.42
CA THR A 225 8.62 9.61 9.61
C THR A 225 8.76 9.84 8.12
N THR A 226 9.72 9.12 7.52
CA THR A 226 10.02 9.07 6.09
C THR A 226 8.89 8.51 5.21
N LYS A 227 7.80 8.01 5.81
CA LYS A 227 6.70 7.32 5.10
C LYS A 227 5.44 8.17 4.90
N SER A 228 5.19 9.19 5.73
CA SER A 228 4.04 10.09 5.52
C SER A 228 4.49 11.33 4.75
N LYS A 229 4.48 11.25 3.41
CA LYS A 229 4.88 12.35 2.53
C LYS A 229 3.99 13.60 2.60
N SER A 230 2.83 13.53 3.26
CA SER A 230 1.92 14.65 3.44
C SER A 230 1.92 15.14 4.88
N GLU A 231 2.23 16.41 5.08
CA GLU A 231 2.06 17.13 6.34
C GLU A 231 0.57 17.28 6.68
N LEU A 232 0.28 17.50 7.97
CA LEU A 232 -1.05 17.94 8.40
C LEU A 232 -1.27 19.37 7.93
N LYS A 233 -2.48 19.68 7.45
CA LYS A 233 -2.88 21.08 7.27
C LYS A 233 -2.82 21.81 8.62
N ALA A 234 -2.60 23.12 8.60
CA ALA A 234 -2.49 23.93 9.81
C ALA A 234 -3.69 23.72 10.77
N GLU A 235 -4.92 23.79 10.24
CA GLU A 235 -6.16 23.57 11.01
C GLU A 235 -6.23 22.16 11.63
N GLN A 236 -5.86 21.12 10.87
CA GLN A 236 -5.87 19.74 11.35
C GLN A 236 -4.86 19.52 12.48
N ARG A 237 -3.69 20.16 12.34
CA ARG A 237 -2.65 20.16 13.37
C ARG A 237 -3.16 20.85 14.63
N GLU A 238 -3.74 22.03 14.51
CA GLU A 238 -4.30 22.80 15.62
C GLU A 238 -5.37 22.00 16.38
N MET A 239 -6.31 21.35 15.67
CA MET A 239 -7.33 20.51 16.28
C MET A 239 -6.73 19.38 17.14
N LEU A 240 -5.69 18.71 16.64
CA LEU A 240 -5.03 17.64 17.40
C LEU A 240 -4.16 18.18 18.54
N GLU A 241 -3.44 19.28 18.33
CA GLU A 241 -2.61 19.91 19.35
C GLU A 241 -3.46 20.43 20.52
N LYS A 242 -4.66 20.93 20.26
CA LYS A 242 -5.65 21.25 21.29
C LYS A 242 -5.99 20.04 22.17
N LEU A 243 -6.29 18.88 21.57
CA LEU A 243 -6.55 17.65 22.34
C LEU A 243 -5.32 17.19 23.15
N VAL A 244 -4.11 17.46 22.67
CA VAL A 244 -2.87 17.17 23.40
C VAL A 244 -2.72 18.11 24.61
N GLN A 245 -2.96 19.40 24.42
CA GLN A 245 -2.94 20.41 25.49
C GLN A 245 -3.97 20.09 26.58
N GLU A 246 -5.17 19.65 26.18
CA GLU A 246 -6.24 19.17 27.08
C GLU A 246 -5.93 17.80 27.72
N ARG A 247 -4.78 17.18 27.42
CA ARG A 247 -4.39 15.83 27.86
C ARG A 247 -5.33 14.70 27.43
N LYS A 248 -6.19 14.94 26.44
CA LYS A 248 -7.12 13.96 25.86
C LYS A 248 -6.50 13.13 24.73
N LEU A 249 -5.41 13.60 24.11
CA LEU A 249 -4.68 12.87 23.07
C LEU A 249 -3.21 12.70 23.44
N TRP A 250 -2.72 11.47 23.38
CA TRP A 250 -1.32 11.15 23.64
C TRP A 250 -0.55 11.08 22.33
N VAL A 251 0.38 12.01 22.11
CA VAL A 251 1.22 12.03 20.90
C VAL A 251 2.17 10.85 20.88
N SER A 252 2.77 10.51 22.01
CA SER A 252 3.47 9.25 22.29
C SER A 252 2.63 8.43 23.26
N GLU A 253 2.76 7.09 23.27
CA GLU A 253 2.18 6.31 24.39
C GLU A 253 2.62 6.97 25.70
N PRO A 254 1.69 7.24 26.64
CA PRO A 254 2.09 7.64 27.99
C PRO A 254 3.09 6.61 28.48
N ASN A 255 4.12 7.07 29.18
CA ASN A 255 5.02 6.16 29.86
C ASN A 255 4.24 5.49 31.02
N MET A 256 3.40 4.49 30.70
CA MET A 256 2.58 3.73 31.66
C MET A 256 3.47 2.83 32.55
N TRP A 257 4.78 3.07 32.56
CA TRP A 257 5.72 2.27 33.30
C TRP A 257 5.45 2.39 34.80
N ASP A 258 5.20 3.60 35.31
CA ASP A 258 4.90 3.81 36.74
C ASP A 258 3.57 3.17 37.15
N GLU A 259 2.54 3.24 36.30
CA GLU A 259 1.27 2.57 36.57
C GLU A 259 1.41 1.05 36.59
N LYS A 260 2.14 0.48 35.63
CA LYS A 260 2.42 -0.96 35.57
C LYS A 260 3.32 -1.42 36.73
N TYR A 261 4.27 -0.57 37.14
CA TYR A 261 5.11 -0.80 38.31
C TYR A 261 4.27 -0.82 39.58
N ASN A 262 3.37 0.14 39.77
CA ASN A 262 2.46 0.17 40.92
C ASN A 262 1.50 -1.03 40.92
N LEU A 263 0.97 -1.44 39.76
CA LEU A 263 0.18 -2.66 39.63
C LEU A 263 0.98 -3.93 39.97
N LEU A 264 2.28 -3.96 39.65
CA LEU A 264 3.18 -5.06 40.03
C LEU A 264 3.36 -5.13 41.55
N LEU A 265 3.48 -3.99 42.23
CA LEU A 265 3.54 -3.93 43.69
C LEU A 265 2.21 -4.37 44.31
N GLN A 266 1.07 -3.88 43.81
CA GLN A 266 -0.25 -4.32 44.27
C GLN A 266 -0.46 -5.83 44.08
N TRP A 267 -0.04 -6.38 42.94
CA TRP A 267 -0.08 -7.82 42.74
C TRP A 267 0.75 -8.57 43.79
N SER A 268 1.92 -8.06 44.18
CA SER A 268 2.73 -8.68 45.24
C SER A 268 2.00 -8.66 46.58
N GLU A 269 1.39 -7.54 46.95
CA GLU A 269 0.59 -7.44 48.17
C GLU A 269 -0.59 -8.43 48.15
N ASP A 270 -1.37 -8.46 47.07
CA ASP A 270 -2.56 -9.30 46.95
C ASP A 270 -2.24 -10.81 46.90
N ASN A 271 -1.13 -11.21 46.28
CA ASN A 271 -0.84 -12.62 46.00
C ASN A 271 0.17 -13.27 46.95
N ASN A 272 1.05 -12.48 47.58
CA ASN A 272 2.10 -12.98 48.46
C ASN A 272 2.42 -12.03 49.60
N ASN A 273 1.49 -11.17 50.00
CA ASN A 273 1.63 -10.28 51.15
C ASN A 273 2.89 -9.39 51.09
N GLY A 274 3.28 -9.00 49.87
CA GLY A 274 4.40 -8.10 49.60
C GLY A 274 5.78 -8.77 49.61
N GLU A 275 5.85 -10.11 49.69
CA GLU A 275 7.11 -10.86 49.76
C GLU A 275 7.93 -10.73 48.47
N HIS A 276 7.30 -10.83 47.29
CA HIS A 276 8.01 -10.76 46.02
C HIS A 276 7.15 -10.37 44.81
N VAL A 277 7.78 -9.80 43.77
CA VAL A 277 7.12 -9.43 42.50
C VAL A 277 7.29 -10.45 41.37
N ASN A 278 7.72 -11.68 41.67
CA ASN A 278 8.15 -12.67 40.67
C ASN A 278 7.00 -13.36 39.93
N ILE A 279 6.33 -12.65 39.03
CA ILE A 279 5.25 -13.18 38.19
C ILE A 279 5.82 -14.03 37.03
N PRO A 280 5.30 -15.25 36.78
CA PRO A 280 5.59 -16.02 35.57
C PRO A 280 5.21 -15.27 34.29
N GLN A 281 6.00 -15.39 33.22
CA GLN A 281 5.75 -14.65 31.97
C GLN A 281 4.36 -14.92 31.38
N ALA A 282 3.88 -16.17 31.49
CA ALA A 282 2.59 -16.62 30.97
C ALA A 282 1.43 -16.51 31.99
N ALA A 283 1.63 -15.77 33.08
CA ALA A 283 0.56 -15.57 34.06
C ALA A 283 -0.64 -14.85 33.42
N PRO A 284 -1.88 -15.14 33.87
CA PRO A 284 -3.06 -14.41 33.43
C PRO A 284 -2.95 -12.90 33.69
N PRO A 285 -3.71 -12.06 32.95
CA PRO A 285 -3.76 -10.63 33.21
C PRO A 285 -4.19 -10.33 34.65
N TYR A 286 -3.45 -9.46 35.33
CA TYR A 286 -3.87 -8.90 36.62
C TYR A 286 -4.45 -7.50 36.37
N LYS A 287 -5.70 -7.27 36.79
CA LYS A 287 -6.47 -6.04 36.53
C LYS A 287 -6.40 -5.60 35.05
N GLY A 288 -6.49 -6.57 34.13
CA GLY A 288 -6.45 -6.34 32.68
C GLY A 288 -5.05 -6.12 32.08
N VAL A 289 -3.98 -6.16 32.89
CA VAL A 289 -2.60 -5.97 32.43
C VAL A 289 -1.81 -7.28 32.48
N GLN A 290 -1.14 -7.62 31.38
CA GLN A 290 -0.23 -8.77 31.28
C GLN A 290 1.10 -8.52 32.01
N LEU A 291 1.07 -8.45 33.35
CA LEU A 291 2.23 -8.09 34.19
C LEU A 291 3.41 -9.07 34.04
N GLY A 292 3.15 -10.37 33.84
CA GLY A 292 4.20 -11.36 33.61
C GLY A 292 5.06 -11.05 32.38
N SER A 293 4.42 -10.73 31.25
CA SER A 293 5.11 -10.32 30.02
C SER A 293 5.79 -8.95 30.15
N TRP A 294 5.17 -8.02 30.89
CA TRP A 294 5.78 -6.71 31.14
C TRP A 294 7.05 -6.80 31.99
N LEU A 295 7.03 -7.61 33.06
CA LEU A 295 8.17 -7.84 33.94
C LEU A 295 9.32 -8.55 33.21
N ALA A 296 9.02 -9.54 32.36
CA ALA A 296 10.02 -10.17 31.49
C ALA A 296 10.72 -9.14 30.58
N THR A 297 9.95 -8.22 30.00
CA THR A 297 10.50 -7.10 29.21
C THR A 297 11.42 -6.20 30.06
N GLN A 298 11.02 -5.86 31.30
CA GLN A 298 11.84 -5.02 32.18
C GLN A 298 13.16 -5.70 32.56
N ARG A 299 13.15 -7.00 32.88
CA ARG A 299 14.37 -7.79 33.14
C ARG A 299 15.32 -7.76 31.95
N ASN A 300 14.81 -7.82 30.72
CA ASN A 300 15.63 -7.75 29.50
C ASN A 300 16.22 -6.36 29.25
N ARG A 301 15.43 -5.30 29.49
CA ARG A 301 15.90 -3.91 29.38
C ARG A 301 16.99 -3.62 30.41
N PHE A 302 16.82 -4.07 31.66
CA PHE A 302 17.80 -3.90 32.75
C PHE A 302 19.14 -4.60 32.47
N ARG A 303 19.12 -5.74 31.75
CA ARG A 303 20.35 -6.48 31.35
C ARG A 303 21.09 -5.86 30.17
N GLY A 304 20.58 -4.77 29.58
CA GLY A 304 21.18 -4.17 28.39
C GLY A 304 21.02 -5.00 27.11
N LYS A 305 20.09 -5.98 27.04
CA LYS A 305 19.68 -6.60 25.75
C LYS A 305 18.76 -5.62 25.00
N LEU A 306 19.37 -4.52 24.54
CA LEU A 306 18.81 -3.53 23.64
C LEU A 306 18.66 -4.16 22.26
N GLY A 307 17.57 -4.89 22.04
CA GLY A 307 17.10 -5.10 20.67
C GLY A 307 16.63 -3.77 20.08
N LYS A 308 15.37 -3.71 19.63
CA LYS A 308 14.72 -2.46 19.22
C LYS A 308 14.06 -1.70 20.39
N MET A 309 14.31 -2.10 21.63
CA MET A 309 13.62 -1.56 22.81
C MET A 309 14.29 -0.28 23.32
N LYS A 310 13.51 0.69 23.81
CA LYS A 310 14.05 1.88 24.47
C LYS A 310 14.77 1.50 25.79
N PRO A 311 15.92 2.13 26.11
CA PRO A 311 16.56 1.99 27.42
C PRO A 311 15.59 2.33 28.57
N LEU A 312 15.84 1.80 29.77
CA LEU A 312 15.17 2.29 30.98
C LEU A 312 15.67 3.71 31.26
N THR A 313 14.82 4.55 31.86
CA THR A 313 15.31 5.81 32.43
C THR A 313 16.07 5.52 33.73
N PRO A 314 16.97 6.41 34.18
CA PRO A 314 17.69 6.22 35.45
C PRO A 314 16.76 5.93 36.65
N GLU A 315 15.61 6.59 36.72
CA GLU A 315 14.59 6.36 37.75
C GLU A 315 13.97 4.95 37.65
N GLN A 316 13.70 4.46 36.43
CA GLN A 316 13.17 3.12 36.20
C GLN A 316 14.18 2.04 36.57
N GLU A 317 15.46 2.27 36.29
CA GLU A 317 16.55 1.39 36.71
C GLU A 317 16.67 1.34 38.22
N LEU A 318 16.62 2.51 38.88
CA LEU A 318 16.72 2.61 40.34
C LEU A 318 15.59 1.83 41.04
N LYS A 319 14.34 2.02 40.61
CA LYS A 319 13.19 1.27 41.15
C LYS A 319 13.31 -0.25 41.00
N LEU A 320 13.78 -0.73 39.83
CA LEU A 320 14.01 -2.17 39.64
C LEU A 320 15.20 -2.67 40.47
N ASN A 321 16.25 -1.88 40.57
CA ASN A 321 17.44 -2.21 41.35
C ASN A 321 17.10 -2.33 42.85
N GLU A 322 16.25 -1.46 43.39
CA GLU A 322 15.75 -1.57 44.77
C GLU A 322 15.03 -2.90 45.03
N LEU A 323 14.15 -3.33 44.12
CA LEU A 323 13.48 -4.63 44.25
C LEU A 323 14.47 -5.81 44.17
N ILE A 324 15.54 -5.68 43.38
CA ILE A 324 16.59 -6.70 43.27
C ILE A 324 17.43 -6.75 44.55
N THR A 325 17.87 -5.60 45.06
CA THR A 325 18.71 -5.53 46.28
C THR A 325 17.94 -5.97 47.53
N GLN A 326 16.63 -5.71 47.58
CA GLN A 326 15.74 -6.23 48.63
C GLN A 326 15.39 -7.72 48.47
N GLY A 327 15.85 -8.39 47.41
CA GLY A 327 15.53 -9.79 47.12
C GLY A 327 14.10 -10.05 46.63
N LYS A 328 13.27 -9.01 46.46
CA LYS A 328 11.87 -9.09 46.00
C LYS A 328 11.74 -9.41 44.51
N LEU A 329 12.73 -9.06 43.69
CA LEU A 329 12.77 -9.36 42.26
C LEU A 329 13.95 -10.28 41.93
N LYS A 330 13.64 -11.52 41.54
CA LYS A 330 14.63 -12.48 41.05
C LYS A 330 14.92 -12.22 39.58
N MET A 331 16.21 -12.23 39.25
CA MET A 331 16.70 -12.22 37.88
C MET A 331 16.83 -13.68 37.41
N ASN A 332 15.86 -14.17 36.63
CA ASN A 332 15.88 -15.57 36.13
C ASN A 332 17.21 -15.87 35.39
N PRO A 333 17.82 -17.05 35.58
CA PRO A 333 19.00 -17.44 34.83
C PRO A 333 18.74 -17.43 33.32
N LEU A 334 19.79 -17.16 32.55
CA LEU A 334 19.70 -17.12 31.09
C LEU A 334 19.23 -18.49 30.59
N LYS A 335 18.12 -18.53 29.84
CA LYS A 335 17.91 -19.64 28.91
C LYS A 335 19.01 -19.50 27.85
N GLN A 336 19.94 -20.45 27.84
CA GLN A 336 20.98 -20.58 26.82
C GLN A 336 20.34 -20.75 25.44
#